data_AF-A0A2G6BVJ6-F1
#
_entry.id   AF-A0A2G6BVJ6-F1
#
_cell.length_a   1.000
_cell.length_b   1.000
_cell.length_c   1.000
_cell.angle_alpha   90.00
_cell.angle_beta   90.00
_cell.angle_gamma   90.00
#
_symmetry.space_group_name_H-M   'P 1'
#
loop_
_entity.id
_entity.type
_entity.pdbx_description
1 polymer ?
#
loop_
_entity_poly.entity_id
_entity_poly.type
_entity_poly.pdbx_seq_one_letter_code
_entity_poly.pdbx_strand_id
1 'polypeptide(L)'
;MFGTDKTIKIIRNLKKEISSVFNIFFPATCVVCNNNSELIDNLICRNCLGKIESCKDFCSDCGSVLHEGKCSVCETEAEFDQLFAVLKINETARSLIHEFKYREYKYIGEFLGKLIFELIKDRLIHEKFDIIAPVPLHKVKKRIRGFNQSEIIAKAISRYSGIPLIADLLKRTVYTDTQTKLSKEERKLNVSEAFTVNKKYDVKDKKIIIVDDVFTTGSTMNAVCGTLKRQNVKKSVALTIVRA
;
A
#
# COMPACT_ATOMS: atom_id res chain seq x y z
N MET A 1 -19.19 33.53 -27.43
CA MET A 1 -18.40 32.70 -26.48
C MET A 1 -18.63 33.15 -25.03
N PHE A 2 -19.84 33.04 -24.46
CA PHE A 2 -20.13 33.52 -23.08
C PHE A 2 -21.13 32.62 -22.30
N GLY A 3 -21.13 31.30 -22.52
CA GLY A 3 -22.16 30.39 -21.99
C GLY A 3 -21.70 29.28 -21.04
N THR A 4 -20.40 28.97 -20.97
CA THR A 4 -19.88 27.79 -20.26
C THR A 4 -19.52 28.06 -18.79
N ASP A 5 -19.01 29.26 -18.46
CA ASP A 5 -18.54 29.58 -17.10
C ASP A 5 -19.68 29.77 -16.08
N LYS A 6 -20.81 30.36 -16.48
CA LYS A 6 -21.98 30.51 -15.59
C LYS A 6 -22.56 29.16 -15.19
N THR A 7 -22.64 28.23 -16.14
CA THR A 7 -23.19 26.89 -15.92
C THR A 7 -22.30 26.07 -14.98
N ILE A 8 -20.96 26.15 -15.13
CA ILE A 8 -20.01 25.49 -14.22
C ILE A 8 -20.11 26.06 -12.80
N LYS A 9 -20.29 27.38 -12.66
CA LYS A 9 -20.44 28.06 -11.37
C LYS A 9 -21.75 27.70 -10.67
N ILE A 10 -22.84 27.58 -11.42
CA ILE A 10 -24.16 27.15 -10.93
C ILE A 10 -24.12 25.68 -10.48
N ILE A 11 -23.50 24.78 -11.26
CA ILE A 11 -23.32 23.37 -10.88
C ILE A 11 -22.46 23.23 -9.62
N ARG A 12 -21.40 24.05 -9.49
CA ARG A 12 -20.57 24.11 -8.27
C ARG A 12 -21.36 24.57 -7.04
N ASN A 13 -22.17 25.62 -7.18
CA ASN A 13 -23.00 26.13 -6.08
C ASN A 13 -24.10 25.14 -5.68
N LEU A 14 -24.78 24.51 -6.64
CA LEU A 14 -25.77 23.47 -6.37
C LEU A 14 -25.16 22.26 -5.65
N LYS A 15 -23.96 21.80 -6.06
CA LYS A 15 -23.23 20.76 -5.34
C LYS A 15 -22.89 21.17 -3.90
N LYS A 16 -22.52 22.43 -3.69
CA LYS A 16 -22.15 22.97 -2.39
C LYS A 16 -23.36 23.03 -1.45
N GLU A 17 -24.49 23.53 -1.93
CA GLU A 17 -25.73 23.61 -1.16
C GLU A 17 -26.32 22.22 -0.84
N ILE A 18 -26.32 21.30 -1.81
CA ILE A 18 -26.74 19.90 -1.58
C ILE A 18 -25.82 19.23 -0.56
N SER A 19 -24.50 19.44 -0.63
CA SER A 19 -23.55 18.89 0.34
C SER A 19 -23.71 19.47 1.73
N SER A 20 -24.08 20.75 1.85
CA SER A 20 -24.34 21.39 3.14
C SER A 20 -25.59 20.84 3.82
N VAL A 21 -26.67 20.61 3.07
CA VAL A 21 -27.89 20.00 3.62
C VAL A 21 -27.65 18.53 3.99
N PHE A 22 -26.93 17.78 3.15
CA PHE A 22 -26.59 16.39 3.46
C PHE A 22 -25.68 16.26 4.69
N ASN A 23 -24.69 17.15 4.86
CA ASN A 23 -23.80 17.15 6.04
C ASN A 23 -24.53 17.49 7.35
N ILE A 24 -25.70 18.13 7.29
CA ILE A 24 -26.54 18.39 8.48
C ILE A 24 -27.24 17.10 8.92
N PHE A 25 -27.72 16.29 7.98
CA PHE A 25 -28.41 15.04 8.28
C PHE A 25 -27.48 13.83 8.42
N PHE A 26 -26.31 13.88 7.79
CA PHE A 26 -25.27 12.85 7.76
C PHE A 26 -23.89 13.51 7.90
N PRO A 27 -23.55 14.05 9.09
CA PRO A 27 -22.24 14.64 9.31
C PRO A 27 -21.15 13.59 9.09
N ALA A 28 -20.08 13.98 8.39
CA ALA A 28 -18.92 13.12 8.24
C ALA A 28 -18.35 12.81 9.64
N THR A 29 -18.25 11.53 9.97
CA THR A 29 -17.69 11.04 11.22
C THR A 29 -16.26 10.55 11.01
N CYS A 30 -15.46 10.54 12.07
CA CYS A 30 -14.15 9.91 12.04
C CYS A 30 -14.29 8.40 11.78
N VAL A 31 -13.59 7.87 10.76
CA VAL A 31 -13.67 6.43 10.41
C VAL A 31 -13.18 5.48 11.51
N VAL A 32 -12.42 6.00 12.49
CA VAL A 32 -11.86 5.19 13.59
C VAL A 32 -12.76 5.22 14.83
N CYS A 33 -13.23 6.40 15.25
CA CYS A 33 -13.97 6.56 16.52
C CYS A 33 -15.43 6.94 16.35
N ASN A 34 -15.91 7.18 15.12
CA ASN A 34 -17.27 7.60 14.78
C ASN A 34 -17.73 8.93 15.42
N ASN A 35 -16.83 9.74 15.97
CA ASN A 35 -17.18 11.05 16.52
C ASN A 35 -17.25 12.14 15.44
N ASN A 36 -18.23 13.05 15.61
CA ASN A 36 -18.43 14.26 14.80
C ASN A 36 -17.51 15.40 15.25
N SER A 37 -16.22 15.26 14.98
CA SER A 37 -15.20 16.27 15.30
C SER A 37 -14.52 16.79 14.03
N GLU A 38 -13.71 17.83 14.13
CA GLU A 38 -12.93 18.33 13.00
C GLU A 38 -12.11 17.21 12.36
N LEU A 39 -12.45 16.87 11.11
CA LEU A 39 -11.83 15.78 10.36
C LEU A 39 -10.69 16.29 9.49
N ILE A 40 -9.60 15.55 9.50
CA ILE A 40 -8.47 15.72 8.59
C ILE A 40 -8.74 14.90 7.34
N ASP A 41 -8.57 15.52 6.17
CA ASP A 41 -8.89 14.95 4.86
C ASP A 41 -10.33 14.39 4.78
N ASN A 42 -11.27 14.94 5.58
CA ASN A 42 -12.64 14.46 5.79
C ASN A 42 -12.74 12.98 6.22
N LEU A 43 -11.71 12.43 6.86
CA LEU A 43 -11.61 11.00 7.16
C LEU A 43 -11.39 10.70 8.64
N ILE A 44 -10.38 11.30 9.25
CA ILE A 44 -9.92 10.94 10.59
C ILE A 44 -9.83 12.19 11.47
N CYS A 45 -10.28 12.11 12.72
CA CYS A 45 -10.13 13.22 13.65
C CYS A 45 -8.69 13.36 14.14
N ARG A 46 -8.32 14.56 14.59
CA ARG A 46 -6.97 14.89 15.07
C ARG A 46 -6.49 13.96 16.20
N ASN A 47 -7.40 13.55 17.10
CA ASN A 47 -7.09 12.63 18.20
C ASN A 47 -6.75 11.21 17.72
N CYS A 48 -7.50 10.69 16.76
CA CYS A 48 -7.20 9.38 16.17
C CYS A 48 -5.93 9.44 15.32
N LEU A 49 -5.73 10.51 14.55
CA LEU A 49 -4.49 10.68 13.80
C LEU A 49 -3.26 10.69 14.70
N GLY A 50 -3.32 11.41 15.83
CA GLY A 50 -2.23 11.46 16.81
C GLY A 50 -1.91 10.13 17.49
N LYS A 51 -2.79 9.13 17.39
CA LYS A 51 -2.55 7.76 17.87
C LYS A 51 -1.87 6.88 16.83
N ILE A 52 -1.71 7.33 15.59
CA ILE A 52 -0.97 6.56 14.58
C ILE A 52 0.53 6.71 14.84
N GLU A 53 1.17 5.61 15.19
CA GLU A 53 2.61 5.56 15.46
C GLU A 53 3.35 5.01 14.24
N SER A 54 4.40 5.70 13.80
CA SER A 54 5.36 5.13 12.85
C SER A 54 6.31 4.17 13.57
N CYS A 55 6.82 3.18 12.85
CA CYS A 55 7.96 2.43 13.35
C CYS A 55 9.18 3.35 13.49
N LYS A 56 9.96 3.16 14.56
CA LYS A 56 11.13 3.99 14.88
C LYS A 56 12.44 3.21 14.77
N ASP A 57 12.40 1.94 15.17
CA ASP A 57 13.57 1.08 15.20
C ASP A 57 13.63 0.23 13.93
N PHE A 58 14.64 0.51 13.12
CA PHE A 58 14.87 -0.17 11.85
C PHE A 58 16.25 -0.81 11.84
N CYS A 59 16.35 -1.97 11.19
CA CYS A 59 17.61 -2.63 10.90
C CYS A 59 18.43 -1.74 9.95
N SER A 60 19.71 -1.54 10.27
CA SER A 60 20.66 -0.79 9.43
C SER A 60 20.85 -1.40 8.05
N ASP A 61 20.73 -2.73 7.96
CA ASP A 61 21.09 -3.47 6.75
C ASP A 61 19.90 -3.56 5.80
N CYS A 62 18.79 -4.17 6.25
CA CYS A 62 17.61 -4.40 5.41
C CYS A 62 16.47 -3.40 5.64
N GLY A 63 16.59 -2.45 6.57
CA GLY A 63 15.53 -1.47 6.86
C GLY A 63 14.27 -2.02 7.53
N SER A 64 14.16 -3.33 7.77
CA SER A 64 13.03 -3.95 8.49
C SER A 64 12.91 -3.41 9.90
N VAL A 65 11.68 -3.36 10.41
CA VAL A 65 11.43 -3.06 11.82
C VAL A 65 12.10 -4.09 12.71
N LEU A 66 12.82 -3.62 13.73
CA LEU A 66 13.43 -4.45 14.75
C LEU A 66 12.37 -4.88 15.77
N HIS A 67 12.41 -6.15 16.16
CA HIS A 67 11.63 -6.68 17.29
C HIS A 67 12.59 -7.02 18.40
N GLU A 68 12.49 -6.33 19.54
CA GLU A 68 13.41 -6.50 20.68
C GLU A 68 14.90 -6.37 20.28
N GLY A 69 15.19 -5.43 19.38
CA GLY A 69 16.54 -5.19 18.86
C GLY A 69 17.02 -6.21 17.82
N LYS A 70 16.21 -7.21 17.45
CA LYS A 70 16.56 -8.26 16.48
C LYS A 70 15.89 -8.05 15.14
N CYS A 71 16.64 -8.37 14.08
CA CYS A 71 16.15 -8.32 12.72
C CYS A 71 15.72 -9.70 12.22
N SER A 72 14.44 -10.01 12.38
CA SER A 72 13.84 -11.25 11.85
C SER A 72 13.96 -11.43 10.33
N VAL A 73 14.25 -10.36 9.57
CA VAL A 73 14.44 -10.45 8.12
C VAL A 73 15.86 -10.90 7.79
N CYS A 74 16.89 -10.27 8.40
CA CYS A 74 18.29 -10.65 8.18
C CYS A 74 18.61 -12.05 8.73
N GLU A 75 17.85 -12.53 9.71
CA GLU A 75 17.92 -13.91 10.20
C GLU A 75 17.34 -14.94 9.21
N THR A 76 16.69 -14.48 8.14
CA THR A 76 16.05 -15.33 7.12
C THR A 76 16.60 -15.06 5.72
N GLU A 77 16.52 -16.04 4.82
CA GLU A 77 16.86 -15.86 3.40
C GLU A 77 15.79 -14.98 2.71
N ALA A 78 15.92 -13.66 2.86
CA ALA A 78 15.03 -12.69 2.24
C ALA A 78 15.45 -12.41 0.79
N GLU A 79 14.46 -12.34 -0.10
CA GLU A 79 14.66 -12.11 -1.53
C GLU A 79 14.48 -10.65 -1.95
N PHE A 80 14.29 -9.76 -0.99
CA PHE A 80 14.24 -8.30 -1.18
C PHE A 80 15.45 -7.64 -0.55
N ASP A 81 15.89 -6.51 -1.11
CA ASP A 81 17.07 -5.79 -0.61
C ASP A 81 16.75 -5.04 0.69
N GLN A 82 15.54 -4.46 0.77
CA GLN A 82 15.09 -3.74 1.95
C GLN A 82 13.58 -3.90 2.18
N LEU A 83 13.13 -3.71 3.43
CA LEU A 83 11.73 -3.66 3.83
C LEU A 83 11.42 -2.35 4.55
N PHE A 84 10.44 -1.61 4.04
CA PHE A 84 9.85 -0.45 4.70
C PHE A 84 8.48 -0.85 5.27
N ALA A 85 8.43 -1.18 6.56
CA ALA A 85 7.18 -1.27 7.30
C ALA A 85 6.99 0.04 8.07
N VAL A 86 5.88 0.73 7.78
CA VAL A 86 5.79 2.17 8.04
C VAL A 86 5.09 2.48 9.35
N LEU A 87 3.98 1.79 9.63
CA LEU A 87 3.16 2.01 10.82
C LEU A 87 3.29 0.85 11.81
N LYS A 88 3.32 1.20 13.10
CA LYS A 88 3.21 0.24 14.20
C LYS A 88 1.76 -0.23 14.31
N ILE A 89 1.58 -1.54 14.46
CA ILE A 89 0.24 -2.13 14.64
C ILE A 89 -0.30 -1.75 16.03
N ASN A 90 -1.29 -0.87 16.07
CA ASN A 90 -2.07 -0.55 17.27
C ASN A 90 -3.57 -0.54 16.95
N GLU A 91 -4.43 -0.29 17.93
CA GLU A 91 -5.88 -0.31 17.73
C GLU A 91 -6.34 0.65 16.62
N THR A 92 -5.79 1.87 16.60
CA THR A 92 -6.15 2.88 15.58
C THR A 92 -5.71 2.44 14.18
N ALA A 93 -4.48 1.95 14.03
CA ALA A 93 -3.99 1.46 12.75
C ALA A 93 -4.78 0.22 12.27
N ARG A 94 -5.13 -0.69 13.19
CA ARG A 94 -5.98 -1.86 12.91
C ARG A 94 -7.36 -1.45 12.42
N SER A 95 -8.02 -0.51 13.08
CA SER A 95 -9.33 0.00 12.64
C SER A 95 -9.24 0.66 11.27
N LEU A 96 -8.21 1.47 11.01
CA LEU A 96 -8.03 2.13 9.72
C LEU A 96 -7.80 1.11 8.57
N ILE A 97 -6.99 0.08 8.83
CA ILE A 97 -6.75 -1.02 7.87
C ILE A 97 -8.00 -1.88 7.69
N HIS A 98 -8.76 -2.11 8.76
CA HIS A 98 -10.02 -2.82 8.70
C HIS A 98 -11.01 -2.06 7.81
N GLU A 99 -11.22 -0.78 8.07
CA GLU A 99 -12.08 0.06 7.23
C GLU A 99 -11.59 0.10 5.79
N PHE A 100 -10.27 0.20 5.55
CA PHE A 100 -9.72 0.11 4.19
C PHE A 100 -10.04 -1.22 3.47
N LYS A 101 -10.14 -2.33 4.21
CA LYS A 101 -10.48 -3.65 3.66
C LYS A 101 -11.96 -3.80 3.34
N TYR A 102 -12.85 -3.07 4.01
CA TYR A 102 -14.30 -3.32 3.97
C TYR A 102 -15.18 -2.11 3.57
N ARG A 103 -14.67 -0.88 3.61
CA ARG A 103 -15.42 0.37 3.32
C ARG A 103 -14.57 1.40 2.57
N GLU A 104 -15.21 2.21 1.72
CA GLU A 104 -14.68 3.45 1.10
C GLU A 104 -13.19 3.45 0.64
N TYR A 105 -12.81 2.39 -0.05
CA TYR A 105 -11.42 2.04 -0.36
C TYR A 105 -10.57 3.11 -1.03
N LYS A 106 -11.15 4.02 -1.83
CA LYS A 106 -10.37 5.05 -2.53
C LYS A 106 -9.90 6.15 -1.58
N TYR A 107 -10.77 6.64 -0.70
CA TYR A 107 -10.45 7.77 0.19
C TYR A 107 -9.49 7.34 1.29
N ILE A 108 -9.72 6.17 1.90
CA ILE A 108 -8.82 5.63 2.92
C ILE A 108 -7.46 5.27 2.31
N GLY A 109 -7.44 4.63 1.15
CA GLY A 109 -6.18 4.28 0.48
C GLY A 109 -5.37 5.49 0.02
N GLU A 110 -6.05 6.55 -0.40
CA GLU A 110 -5.45 7.85 -0.73
C GLU A 110 -4.79 8.48 0.50
N PHE A 111 -5.53 8.56 1.61
CA PHE A 111 -5.03 9.05 2.89
C PHE A 111 -3.83 8.24 3.39
N LEU A 112 -3.93 6.91 3.38
CA LEU A 112 -2.85 6.01 3.78
C LEU A 112 -1.61 6.17 2.91
N GLY A 113 -1.78 6.28 1.59
CA GLY A 113 -0.66 6.49 0.68
C GLY A 113 0.04 7.83 0.87
N LYS A 114 -0.71 8.91 1.13
CA LYS A 114 -0.16 10.22 1.53
C LYS A 114 0.62 10.14 2.84
N LEU A 115 0.01 9.53 3.87
CA LEU A 115 0.64 9.35 5.17
C LEU A 115 1.95 8.55 5.06
N ILE A 116 1.92 7.44 4.32
CA ILE A 116 3.11 6.61 4.07
C ILE A 116 4.18 7.42 3.36
N PHE A 117 3.83 8.13 2.29
CA PHE A 117 4.76 8.97 1.54
C PHE A 117 5.44 9.98 2.48
N GLU A 118 4.70 10.71 3.30
CA GLU A 118 5.28 11.69 4.23
C GLU A 118 6.29 11.07 5.20
N LEU A 119 6.07 9.81 5.61
CA LEU A 119 6.96 9.08 6.51
C LEU A 119 8.24 8.55 5.84
N ILE A 120 8.25 8.36 4.51
CA ILE A 120 9.39 7.77 3.79
C ILE A 120 9.98 8.67 2.71
N LYS A 121 9.44 9.87 2.48
CA LYS A 121 9.80 10.76 1.36
C LYS A 121 11.31 11.01 1.25
N ASP A 122 11.99 11.23 2.36
CA ASP A 122 13.44 11.48 2.37
C ASP A 122 14.19 10.25 1.84
N ARG A 123 13.81 9.05 2.28
CA ARG A 123 14.38 7.79 1.77
C ARG A 123 14.12 7.60 0.29
N LEU A 124 12.91 7.92 -0.19
CA LEU A 124 12.56 7.82 -1.62
C LEU A 124 13.41 8.76 -2.48
N ILE A 125 13.64 10.00 -2.01
CA ILE A 125 14.45 11.01 -2.69
C ILE A 125 15.91 10.58 -2.76
N HIS A 126 16.47 10.07 -1.67
CA HIS A 126 17.87 9.64 -1.61
C HIS A 126 18.16 8.42 -2.49
N GLU A 127 17.26 7.44 -2.51
CA GLU A 127 17.48 6.17 -3.22
C GLU A 127 17.25 6.26 -4.74
N LYS A 128 16.47 7.25 -5.22
CA LYS A 128 16.13 7.45 -6.64
C LYS A 128 15.56 6.19 -7.30
N PHE A 129 14.36 5.79 -6.87
CA PHE A 129 13.66 4.65 -7.46
C PHE A 129 13.11 4.97 -8.85
N ASP A 130 13.12 3.96 -9.73
CA ASP A 130 12.63 4.09 -11.11
C ASP A 130 11.13 3.78 -11.23
N ILE A 131 10.64 2.81 -10.45
CA ILE A 131 9.31 2.22 -10.63
C ILE A 131 8.67 1.93 -9.26
N ILE A 132 7.38 2.18 -9.15
CA ILE A 132 6.50 1.61 -8.12
C ILE A 132 5.62 0.54 -8.78
N ALA A 133 5.52 -0.63 -8.15
CA ALA A 133 4.61 -1.68 -8.56
C ALA A 133 3.86 -2.27 -7.35
N PRO A 134 2.55 -2.50 -7.46
CA PRO A 134 1.81 -3.18 -6.40
C PRO A 134 1.96 -4.70 -6.52
N VAL A 135 1.91 -5.39 -5.38
CA VAL A 135 1.70 -6.83 -5.37
C VAL A 135 0.34 -7.14 -6.04
N PRO A 136 0.29 -8.03 -7.05
CA PRO A 136 -0.96 -8.33 -7.74
C PRO A 136 -1.84 -9.25 -6.88
N LEU A 137 -3.10 -8.84 -6.68
CA LEU A 137 -4.11 -9.73 -6.14
C LEU A 137 -4.41 -10.88 -7.10
N HIS A 138 -4.78 -12.03 -6.54
CA HIS A 138 -5.34 -13.10 -7.34
C HIS A 138 -6.66 -12.64 -8.00
N LYS A 139 -6.90 -13.05 -9.25
CA LYS A 139 -8.07 -12.64 -10.06
C LYS A 139 -9.41 -12.90 -9.34
N VAL A 140 -9.51 -13.99 -8.57
CA VAL A 140 -10.70 -14.31 -7.75
C VAL A 140 -10.89 -13.30 -6.61
N LYS A 141 -9.82 -12.97 -5.86
CA LYS A 141 -9.87 -11.96 -4.80
C LYS A 141 -10.14 -10.56 -5.36
N LYS A 142 -9.59 -10.24 -6.54
CA LYS A 142 -9.89 -8.99 -7.27
C LYS A 142 -11.36 -8.91 -7.69
N ARG A 143 -11.98 -10.02 -8.10
CA ARG A 143 -13.42 -10.07 -8.43
C ARG A 143 -14.32 -9.93 -7.20
N ILE A 144 -13.97 -10.56 -6.08
CA ILE A 144 -14.76 -10.46 -4.83
C ILE A 144 -14.66 -9.07 -4.21
N ARG A 145 -13.44 -8.50 -4.17
CA ARG A 145 -13.19 -7.21 -3.51
C ARG A 145 -13.38 -6.01 -4.43
N GLY A 146 -13.44 -6.19 -5.75
CA GLY A 146 -13.56 -5.13 -6.75
C GLY A 146 -12.29 -4.30 -7.01
N PHE A 147 -11.33 -4.26 -6.08
CA PHE A 147 -10.10 -3.45 -6.17
C PHE A 147 -8.87 -4.15 -5.56
N ASN A 148 -7.67 -3.64 -5.87
CA ASN A 148 -6.40 -4.04 -5.27
C ASN A 148 -5.91 -2.96 -4.30
N GLN A 149 -5.93 -3.26 -3.00
CA GLN A 149 -5.47 -2.36 -1.93
C GLN A 149 -4.07 -1.83 -2.19
N SER A 150 -3.15 -2.75 -2.52
CA SER A 150 -1.75 -2.44 -2.78
C SER A 150 -1.60 -1.51 -3.99
N GLU A 151 -2.46 -1.65 -5.00
CA GLU A 151 -2.51 -0.75 -6.18
C GLU A 151 -3.01 0.66 -5.83
N ILE A 152 -3.99 0.79 -4.94
CA ILE A 152 -4.50 2.10 -4.50
C ILE A 152 -3.41 2.86 -3.76
N ILE A 153 -2.73 2.19 -2.82
CA ILE A 153 -1.64 2.80 -2.05
C ILE A 153 -0.46 3.14 -2.97
N ALA A 154 -0.07 2.22 -3.85
CA ALA A 154 0.98 2.44 -4.82
C ALA A 154 0.69 3.66 -5.72
N LYS A 155 -0.56 3.82 -6.15
CA LYS A 155 -1.01 4.98 -6.93
C LYS A 155 -0.92 6.27 -6.15
N ALA A 156 -1.33 6.25 -4.88
CA ALA A 156 -1.23 7.42 -4.03
C ALA A 156 0.23 7.83 -3.81
N ILE A 157 1.10 6.87 -3.45
CA ILE A 157 2.54 7.12 -3.28
C ILE A 157 3.16 7.65 -4.57
N SER A 158 2.87 7.04 -5.73
CA SER A 158 3.36 7.48 -7.04
C SER A 158 2.98 8.93 -7.36
N ARG A 159 1.75 9.35 -7.04
CA ARG A 159 1.33 10.73 -7.27
C ARG A 159 2.09 11.74 -6.39
N TYR A 160 2.39 11.40 -5.14
CA TYR A 160 3.12 12.31 -4.24
C TYR A 160 4.63 12.28 -4.45
N SER A 161 5.21 11.13 -4.81
CA SER A 161 6.65 10.98 -5.04
C SER A 161 7.11 11.33 -6.46
N GLY A 162 6.19 11.33 -7.42
CA GLY A 162 6.50 11.47 -8.85
C GLY A 162 7.12 10.21 -9.48
N ILE A 163 7.35 9.14 -8.71
CA ILE A 163 7.89 7.88 -9.25
C ILE A 163 6.81 7.18 -10.09
N PRO A 164 7.07 6.75 -11.33
CA PRO A 164 6.09 6.08 -12.17
C PRO A 164 5.49 4.80 -11.56
N LEU A 165 4.16 4.71 -11.55
CA LEU A 165 3.43 3.48 -11.22
C LEU A 165 3.30 2.58 -12.46
N ILE A 166 3.70 1.32 -12.33
CA ILE A 166 3.38 0.26 -13.30
C ILE A 166 2.50 -0.79 -12.62
N ALA A 167 1.19 -0.58 -12.69
CA ALA A 167 0.20 -1.38 -11.95
C ALA A 167 0.14 -2.86 -12.39
N ASP A 168 0.43 -3.15 -13.65
CA ASP A 168 0.42 -4.51 -14.21
C ASP A 168 1.83 -5.03 -14.54
N LEU A 169 2.84 -4.52 -13.83
CA LEU A 169 4.23 -5.00 -13.93
C LEU A 169 4.32 -6.48 -13.59
N LEU A 170 3.57 -6.89 -12.55
CA LEU A 170 3.56 -8.24 -12.02
C LEU A 170 2.21 -8.90 -12.30
N LYS A 171 2.25 -10.17 -12.66
CA LYS A 171 1.07 -11.02 -12.83
C LYS A 171 1.14 -12.17 -11.85
N ARG A 172 0.05 -12.43 -11.14
CA ARG A 172 -0.11 -13.65 -10.35
C ARG A 172 -0.67 -14.76 -11.24
N THR A 173 0.10 -15.83 -11.40
CA THR A 173 -0.17 -16.95 -12.33
C THR A 173 -0.92 -18.10 -11.66
N VAL A 174 -0.75 -18.31 -10.35
CA VAL A 174 -1.34 -19.45 -9.62
C VAL A 174 -2.39 -19.01 -8.59
N TYR A 175 -3.53 -19.70 -8.57
CA TYR A 175 -4.49 -19.66 -7.45
C TYR A 175 -4.02 -20.62 -6.36
N THR A 176 -3.34 -20.10 -5.35
CA THR A 176 -3.05 -20.92 -4.17
C THR A 176 -4.22 -20.83 -3.19
N ASP A 177 -5.10 -21.84 -3.24
CA ASP A 177 -5.98 -22.18 -2.12
C ASP A 177 -5.14 -22.69 -0.93
N THR A 178 -5.68 -22.49 0.26
CA THR A 178 -5.05 -22.68 1.58
C THR A 178 -4.11 -23.89 1.70
N GLN A 179 -2.86 -23.60 2.09
CA GLN A 179 -1.71 -24.51 2.14
C GLN A 179 -1.66 -25.40 3.40
N THR A 180 -2.59 -26.34 3.58
CA THR A 180 -2.52 -27.26 4.73
C THR A 180 -1.74 -28.56 4.47
N LYS A 181 -1.26 -28.85 3.25
CA LYS A 181 -0.65 -30.17 2.92
C LYS A 181 0.73 -30.19 2.25
N LEU A 182 1.40 -29.05 2.03
CA LEU A 182 2.68 -29.03 1.30
C LEU A 182 3.90 -28.97 2.23
N SER A 183 4.95 -29.71 1.86
CA SER A 183 6.25 -29.70 2.52
C SER A 183 6.95 -28.34 2.40
N LYS A 184 7.99 -28.10 3.20
CA LYS A 184 8.74 -26.83 3.24
C LYS A 184 9.41 -26.51 1.89
N GLU A 185 9.84 -27.53 1.16
CA GLU A 185 10.48 -27.37 -0.17
C GLU A 185 9.46 -27.11 -1.28
N GLU A 186 8.34 -27.83 -1.28
CA GLU A 186 7.23 -27.57 -2.19
C GLU A 186 6.61 -26.19 -1.97
N ARG A 187 6.65 -25.65 -0.75
CA ARG A 187 6.27 -24.25 -0.47
C ARG A 187 7.25 -23.26 -1.09
N LYS A 188 8.56 -23.50 -1.06
CA LYS A 188 9.57 -22.63 -1.71
C LYS A 188 9.37 -22.61 -3.24
N LEU A 189 9.13 -23.76 -3.86
CA LEU A 189 8.88 -23.89 -5.31
C LEU A 189 7.53 -23.33 -5.76
N ASN A 190 6.44 -23.59 -5.03
CA ASN A 190 5.11 -23.07 -5.40
C ASN A 190 5.03 -21.54 -5.31
N VAL A 191 5.80 -20.93 -4.40
CA VAL A 191 5.83 -19.48 -4.23
C VAL A 191 6.65 -18.81 -5.34
N SER A 192 7.73 -19.44 -5.82
CA SER A 192 8.57 -18.89 -6.89
C SER A 192 7.88 -18.86 -8.27
N GLU A 193 6.91 -19.76 -8.53
CA GLU A 193 6.11 -19.78 -9.77
C GLU A 193 4.79 -18.99 -9.68
N ALA A 194 4.44 -18.47 -8.51
CA ALA A 194 3.17 -17.76 -8.31
C ALA A 194 3.11 -16.40 -9.01
N PHE A 195 4.25 -15.82 -9.38
CA PHE A 195 4.36 -14.49 -9.98
C PHE A 195 5.26 -14.49 -11.22
N THR A 196 4.94 -13.61 -12.16
CA THR A 196 5.75 -13.35 -13.36
C THR A 196 5.80 -11.85 -13.66
N VAL A 197 6.92 -11.39 -14.22
CA VAL A 197 7.00 -10.04 -14.79
C VAL A 197 6.28 -10.03 -16.14
N ASN A 198 5.50 -8.99 -16.37
CA ASN A 198 4.81 -8.79 -17.63
C ASN A 198 5.81 -8.46 -18.73
N LYS A 199 5.91 -9.33 -19.74
CA LYS A 199 6.90 -9.27 -20.83
C LYS A 199 6.94 -7.95 -21.62
N LYS A 200 5.93 -7.09 -21.49
CA LYS A 200 5.94 -5.74 -22.11
C LYS A 200 6.89 -4.76 -21.42
N TYR A 201 7.39 -5.09 -20.23
CA TYR A 201 8.25 -4.21 -19.45
C TYR A 201 9.64 -4.81 -19.32
N ASP A 202 10.65 -3.97 -19.60
CA ASP A 202 12.02 -4.25 -19.23
C ASP A 202 12.31 -3.68 -17.84
N VAL A 203 12.68 -4.55 -16.92
CA VAL A 203 12.99 -4.23 -15.52
C VAL A 203 14.49 -4.34 -15.22
N LYS A 204 15.30 -4.71 -16.21
CA LYS A 204 16.73 -4.88 -16.03
C LYS A 204 17.37 -3.58 -15.52
N ASP A 205 18.25 -3.70 -14.54
CA ASP A 205 18.99 -2.60 -13.92
C ASP A 205 18.12 -1.51 -13.26
N LYS A 206 16.81 -1.76 -13.06
CA LYS A 206 15.88 -0.84 -12.39
C LYS A 206 15.86 -1.01 -10.87
N LYS A 207 15.65 0.09 -10.16
CA LYS A 207 15.30 0.12 -8.73
C LYS A 207 13.78 0.20 -8.58
N ILE A 208 13.17 -0.83 -7.98
CA ILE A 208 11.72 -1.00 -7.94
C ILE A 208 11.21 -1.06 -6.50
N ILE A 209 10.17 -0.29 -6.20
CA ILE A 209 9.41 -0.38 -4.95
C ILE A 209 8.21 -1.30 -5.16
N ILE A 210 8.09 -2.31 -4.32
CA ILE A 210 6.99 -3.27 -4.31
C ILE A 210 6.08 -2.97 -3.12
N VAL A 211 4.86 -2.53 -3.40
CA VAL A 211 3.89 -2.13 -2.39
C VAL A 211 2.94 -3.28 -2.07
N ASP A 212 2.75 -3.57 -0.79
CA ASP A 212 1.71 -4.47 -0.28
C ASP A 212 0.95 -3.86 0.91
N ASP A 213 -0.27 -4.33 1.20
CA ASP A 213 -1.10 -3.75 2.27
C ASP A 213 -0.64 -4.18 3.67
N VAL A 214 -0.27 -5.46 3.86
CA VAL A 214 0.17 -5.99 5.15
C VAL A 214 1.34 -6.96 4.97
N PHE A 215 2.41 -6.76 5.73
CA PHE A 215 3.48 -7.75 5.87
C PHE A 215 3.11 -8.76 6.95
N THR A 216 2.77 -10.00 6.56
CA THR A 216 2.57 -11.12 7.49
C THR A 216 3.84 -11.96 7.60
N THR A 217 3.91 -13.11 6.93
CA THR A 217 5.07 -14.01 6.92
C THR A 217 6.18 -13.58 5.96
N GLY A 218 5.96 -12.51 5.18
CA GLY A 218 6.87 -12.08 4.11
C GLY A 218 6.90 -13.00 2.88
N SER A 219 6.16 -14.12 2.88
CA SER A 219 6.22 -15.11 1.80
C SER A 219 5.83 -14.53 0.44
N THR A 220 4.76 -13.73 0.37
CA THR A 220 4.34 -13.05 -0.86
C THR A 220 5.41 -12.09 -1.37
N MET A 221 5.99 -11.30 -0.46
CA MET A 221 6.97 -10.30 -0.82
C MET A 221 8.29 -10.94 -1.31
N ASN A 222 8.73 -12.01 -0.64
CA ASN A 222 9.87 -12.81 -1.07
C ASN A 222 9.63 -13.43 -2.46
N ALA A 223 8.42 -13.94 -2.72
CA ALA A 223 8.05 -14.46 -4.04
C ALA A 223 8.22 -13.44 -5.16
N VAL A 224 7.68 -12.24 -4.92
CA VAL A 224 7.67 -11.15 -5.88
C VAL A 224 9.09 -10.64 -6.11
N CYS A 225 9.85 -10.39 -5.05
CA CYS A 225 11.20 -9.86 -5.16
C CYS A 225 12.16 -10.91 -5.75
N GLY A 226 12.01 -12.19 -5.41
CA GLY A 226 12.74 -13.28 -6.06
C GLY A 226 12.44 -13.38 -7.57
N THR A 227 11.18 -13.12 -7.98
CA THR A 227 10.80 -13.04 -9.40
C THR A 227 11.51 -11.90 -10.11
N LEU A 228 11.62 -10.74 -9.46
CA LEU A 228 12.32 -9.57 -10.01
C LEU A 228 13.84 -9.77 -10.07
N LYS A 229 14.44 -10.38 -9.04
CA LYS A 229 15.86 -10.73 -9.03
C LYS A 229 16.26 -11.60 -10.22
N ARG A 230 15.43 -12.60 -10.59
CA ARG A 230 15.63 -13.42 -11.80
C ARG A 230 15.56 -12.63 -13.12
N GLN A 231 15.04 -11.41 -13.10
CA GLN A 231 15.03 -10.48 -14.23
C GLN A 231 16.17 -9.45 -14.16
N ASN A 232 17.14 -9.63 -13.26
CA ASN A 232 18.30 -8.74 -13.09
C ASN A 232 17.90 -7.29 -12.78
N VAL A 233 16.91 -7.09 -11.90
CA VAL A 233 16.67 -5.76 -11.32
C VAL A 233 17.88 -5.33 -10.48
N LYS A 234 18.16 -4.02 -10.46
CA LYS A 234 19.26 -3.47 -9.67
C LYS A 234 18.96 -3.47 -8.17
N LYS A 235 17.69 -3.21 -7.81
CA LYS A 235 17.23 -3.19 -6.41
C LYS A 235 15.72 -3.42 -6.36
N SER A 236 15.27 -4.18 -5.38
CA SER A 236 13.86 -4.43 -5.07
C SER A 236 13.61 -4.12 -3.60
N VAL A 237 12.72 -3.16 -3.33
CA VAL A 237 12.37 -2.74 -1.97
C VAL A 237 10.93 -3.07 -1.68
N ALA A 238 10.70 -3.84 -0.62
CA ALA A 238 9.40 -4.14 -0.10
C ALA A 238 8.87 -2.94 0.71
N LEU A 239 7.63 -2.51 0.45
CA LEU A 239 6.94 -1.47 1.20
C LEU A 239 5.60 -2.01 1.67
N THR A 240 5.34 -1.89 2.97
CA THR A 240 4.08 -2.35 3.58
C THR A 240 3.55 -1.33 4.59
N ILE A 241 2.22 -1.24 4.72
CA ILE A 241 1.58 -0.30 5.65
C ILE A 241 1.93 -0.66 7.09
N VAL A 242 1.74 -1.93 7.44
CA VAL A 242 2.00 -2.49 8.76
C VAL A 242 2.68 -3.84 8.64
N ARG A 243 3.38 -4.20 9.72
CA ARG A 243 3.77 -5.57 10.00
C ARG A 243 2.79 -6.18 11.00
N ALA A 244 2.22 -7.33 10.63
CA ALA A 244 1.29 -8.11 11.47
C ALA A 244 2.03 -9.11 12.36
#